data_AF-A0A971RNZ2-F1
#
_entry.id   AF-A0A971RNZ2-F1
#
_cell.length_a   1.000
_cell.length_b   1.000
_cell.length_c   1.000
_cell.angle_alpha   90.00
_cell.angle_beta   90.00
_cell.angle_gamma   90.00
#
_symmetry.space_group_name_H-M   'P 1'
#
loop_
_entity.id
_entity.type
_entity.pdbx_description
1 polymer ?
#
loop_
_entity_poly.entity_id
_entity_poly.type
_entity_poly.pdbx_seq_one_letter_code
_entity_poly.pdbx_strand_id
1 'polypeptide(L)'
;MRESLSLGACSKNVKESINEIIQQNVESVDAAIRLCLYCMRTQIFNDGNKRAAVIFANLYLISQGGGLIIIPEKEIPEFKRLLVAYCEKQIDEEIIAFMKMKCWKKL
;
A
#
# COMPACT_ATOMS: atom_id res chain seq x y z
N MET A 1 6.48 2.96 -27.31
CA MET A 1 6.38 1.77 -28.17
C MET A 1 5.81 0.66 -27.31
N ARG A 2 4.59 0.20 -27.58
CA ARG A 2 3.96 -0.92 -26.86
C ARG A 2 4.55 -2.21 -27.42
N GLU A 3 4.98 -3.12 -26.56
CA GLU A 3 5.02 -4.54 -26.90
C GLU A 3 4.48 -5.37 -25.74
N SER A 4 3.68 -6.33 -26.14
CA SER A 4 2.77 -7.18 -25.39
C SER A 4 3.45 -8.46 -24.92
N LEU A 5 3.20 -8.84 -23.67
CA LEU A 5 3.28 -10.23 -23.20
C LEU A 5 1.97 -10.53 -22.46
N SER A 6 1.10 -11.29 -23.12
CA SER A 6 -0.16 -11.79 -22.54
C SER A 6 0.04 -13.20 -22.00
N LEU A 7 -0.02 -13.35 -20.68
CA LEU A 7 -0.44 -14.59 -20.03
C LEU A 7 -1.31 -14.25 -18.81
N GLY A 8 -2.62 -14.41 -18.95
CA GLY A 8 -3.50 -14.87 -17.85
C GLY A 8 -3.93 -13.91 -16.73
N ALA A 9 -3.70 -12.60 -16.78
CA ALA A 9 -4.27 -11.68 -15.79
C ALA A 9 -5.47 -10.94 -16.40
N CYS A 10 -6.68 -11.15 -15.85
CA CYS A 10 -7.80 -10.24 -16.07
C CYS A 10 -7.29 -8.80 -15.87
N SER A 11 -7.40 -7.94 -16.89
CA SER A 11 -6.92 -6.55 -16.83
C SER A 11 -7.83 -5.77 -15.88
N LYS A 12 -7.66 -5.97 -14.58
CA LYS A 12 -8.40 -5.25 -13.56
C LYS A 12 -8.02 -3.78 -13.64
N ASN A 13 -9.02 -2.91 -13.70
CA ASN A 13 -8.78 -1.48 -13.64
C ASN A 13 -8.29 -1.11 -12.22
N VAL A 14 -7.48 -0.05 -12.09
CA VAL A 14 -7.00 0.48 -10.80
C VAL A 14 -8.15 0.65 -9.80
N LYS A 15 -9.32 1.11 -10.25
CA LYS A 15 -10.51 1.27 -9.39
C LYS A 15 -11.01 -0.06 -8.81
N GLU A 16 -11.02 -1.13 -9.61
CA GLU A 16 -11.47 -2.45 -9.17
C GLU A 16 -10.51 -3.04 -8.14
N SER A 17 -9.20 -2.93 -8.38
CA SER A 17 -8.19 -3.36 -7.41
C SER A 17 -8.29 -2.60 -6.08
N ILE A 18 -8.53 -1.29 -6.12
CA ILE A 18 -8.73 -0.49 -4.90
C ILE A 18 -9.98 -0.96 -4.15
N ASN A 19 -11.09 -1.18 -4.86
CA ASN A 19 -12.34 -1.67 -4.25
C ASN A 19 -12.15 -3.03 -3.59
N GLU A 20 -11.45 -3.95 -4.26
CA GLU A 20 -11.12 -5.26 -3.69
C GLU A 20 -10.25 -5.17 -2.43
N ILE A 21 -9.35 -4.19 -2.34
CA ILE A 21 -8.53 -3.99 -1.15
C ILE A 21 -9.37 -3.48 0.02
N ILE A 22 -10.21 -2.47 -0.19
CA ILE A 22 -10.96 -1.82 0.90
C ILE A 22 -12.21 -2.60 1.34
N GLN A 23 -12.69 -3.54 0.52
CA GLN A 23 -13.83 -4.41 0.85
C GLN A 23 -13.43 -5.76 1.46
N GLN A 24 -12.13 -6.00 1.66
CA GLN A 24 -11.67 -7.21 2.36
C GLN A 24 -12.19 -7.22 3.80
N ASN A 25 -12.60 -8.41 4.27
CA ASN A 25 -13.01 -8.63 5.65
C ASN A 25 -11.79 -8.74 6.57
N VAL A 26 -11.05 -7.64 6.71
CA VAL A 26 -9.83 -7.50 7.54
C VAL A 26 -9.93 -6.24 8.39
N GLU A 27 -9.02 -6.06 9.36
CA GLU A 27 -8.98 -4.82 10.12
C GLU A 27 -8.69 -3.63 9.18
N SER A 28 -9.29 -2.47 9.48
CA SER A 28 -9.13 -1.26 8.67
C SER A 28 -7.66 -0.84 8.50
N VAL A 29 -6.81 -1.10 9.50
CA VAL A 29 -5.37 -0.87 9.40
C VAL A 29 -4.70 -1.77 8.36
N ASP A 30 -5.09 -3.04 8.26
CA ASP A 30 -4.52 -3.98 7.28
C ASP A 30 -4.95 -3.59 5.86
N ALA A 31 -6.23 -3.22 5.68
CA ALA A 31 -6.73 -2.70 4.41
C ALA A 31 -6.02 -1.40 4.02
N ALA A 32 -5.81 -0.47 4.96
CA ALA A 32 -5.09 0.78 4.72
C ALA A 32 -3.62 0.56 4.31
N ILE A 33 -2.92 -0.36 4.98
CA ILE A 33 -1.54 -0.71 4.65
C ILE A 33 -1.47 -1.32 3.25
N ARG A 34 -2.35 -2.29 2.94
CA ARG A 34 -2.43 -2.91 1.60
C ARG A 34 -2.72 -1.87 0.52
N LEU A 35 -3.59 -0.91 0.81
CA LEU A 35 -3.90 0.19 -0.10
C LEU A 35 -2.67 1.08 -0.36
N CYS A 36 -1.94 1.41 0.71
CA CYS A 36 -0.70 2.19 0.63
C CYS A 36 0.33 1.49 -0.28
N LEU A 37 0.61 0.22 -0.02
CA LEU A 37 1.59 -0.58 -0.76
C LEU A 37 1.19 -0.76 -2.23
N TYR A 38 -0.09 -1.04 -2.49
CA TYR A 38 -0.63 -1.14 -3.84
C TYR A 38 -0.41 0.16 -4.62
N CYS A 39 -0.76 1.32 -4.04
CA CYS A 39 -0.57 2.62 -4.69
C CYS A 39 0.92 2.96 -4.92
N MET A 40 1.81 2.56 -4.02
CA MET A 40 3.25 2.75 -4.20
C MET A 40 3.82 1.91 -5.35
N ARG A 41 3.34 0.67 -5.51
CA ARG A 41 3.82 -0.27 -6.54
C ARG A 41 3.27 0.04 -7.93
N THR A 42 1.99 0.39 -8.02
CA THR A 42 1.30 0.60 -9.30
C THR A 42 1.66 1.90 -10.00
N GLN A 43 2.35 2.82 -9.31
CA GLN A 43 2.79 4.10 -9.86
C GLN A 43 1.71 4.85 -10.66
N ILE A 44 0.50 4.94 -10.09
CA ILE A 44 -0.70 5.49 -10.76
C ILE A 44 -0.50 6.95 -11.19
N PHE A 45 0.33 7.70 -10.46
CA PHE A 45 0.57 9.12 -10.70
C PHE A 45 1.86 9.36 -11.48
N ASN A 46 1.91 10.43 -12.28
CA ASN A 46 3.08 10.83 -13.06
C ASN A 46 4.32 11.13 -12.19
N ASP A 47 4.11 11.61 -10.96
CA ASP A 47 5.14 11.75 -9.92
C ASP A 47 4.47 11.71 -8.54
N GLY A 48 5.25 11.54 -7.48
CA GLY A 48 4.80 11.68 -6.10
C GLY A 48 4.06 10.46 -5.55
N ASN A 49 4.09 9.31 -6.23
CA ASN A 49 3.39 8.08 -5.86
C ASN A 49 3.52 7.70 -4.38
N LYS A 50 4.73 7.82 -3.81
CA LYS A 50 4.95 7.49 -2.39
C LYS A 50 4.19 8.41 -1.43
N ARG A 51 4.19 9.72 -1.71
CA ARG A 51 3.48 10.72 -0.89
C ARG A 51 1.97 10.56 -1.08
N ALA A 52 1.52 10.40 -2.33
CA ALA A 52 0.11 10.20 -2.65
C ALA A 52 -0.45 8.92 -2.02
N ALA A 53 0.31 7.82 -2.04
CA ALA A 53 -0.09 6.55 -1.44
C ALA A 53 -0.33 6.66 0.08
N VAL A 54 0.58 7.31 0.81
CA VAL A 54 0.42 7.52 2.25
C VAL A 54 -0.79 8.40 2.55
N ILE A 55 -0.99 9.48 1.79
CA ILE A 55 -2.15 10.37 1.95
C ILE A 55 -3.45 9.60 1.72
N PHE A 56 -3.51 8.78 0.67
CA PHE A 56 -4.71 8.03 0.32
C PHE A 56 -5.05 6.95 1.35
N ALA A 57 -4.04 6.21 1.81
CA ALA A 57 -4.19 5.23 2.88
C ALA A 57 -4.66 5.88 4.20
N ASN A 58 -4.11 7.04 4.55
CA ASN A 58 -4.53 7.78 5.74
C ASN A 58 -5.95 8.33 5.62
N LEU A 59 -6.34 8.84 4.45
CA LEU A 59 -7.71 9.28 4.21
C LEU A 59 -8.72 8.14 4.46
N TYR A 60 -8.42 6.95 3.93
CA TYR A 60 -9.22 5.76 4.20
C TYR A 60 -9.21 5.41 5.70
N LEU A 61 -8.03 5.28 6.33
CA LEU A 61 -7.93 4.83 7.72
C LEU A 61 -8.63 5.77 8.72
N ILE A 62 -8.53 7.08 8.49
CA ILE A 62 -9.24 8.11 9.29
C ILE A 62 -10.75 7.95 9.13
N SER A 63 -11.25 7.72 7.91
CA SER A 63 -12.69 7.53 7.67
C SER A 63 -13.26 6.30 8.39
N GLN A 64 -12.39 5.33 8.72
CA GLN A 64 -12.74 4.14 9.51
C GLN A 64 -12.50 4.33 11.02
N GLY A 65 -12.08 5.52 11.47
CA GLY A 65 -11.70 5.77 12.86
C GLY A 65 -10.46 4.99 13.33
N GLY A 66 -9.66 4.46 12.39
CA GLY A 66 -8.54 3.56 12.68
C GLY A 66 -7.21 4.26 12.99
N GLY A 67 -7.15 5.59 12.94
CA GLY A 67 -5.94 6.38 13.20
C GLY A 67 -5.15 6.74 11.95
N LEU A 68 -3.82 6.73 12.05
CA LEU A 68 -2.88 7.23 11.03
C LEU A 68 -1.73 6.25 10.78
N ILE A 69 -1.27 6.18 9.54
CA ILE A 69 0.01 5.61 9.14
C ILE A 69 1.03 6.75 9.06
N ILE A 70 2.07 6.68 9.88
CA ILE A 70 3.21 7.60 9.90
C ILE A 70 4.46 6.75 9.88
N ILE A 71 5.30 6.89 8.86
CA ILE A 71 6.60 6.21 8.81
C ILE A 71 7.61 7.08 9.57
N PRO A 72 8.07 6.68 10.78
CA PRO A 72 9.00 7.50 11.54
C PRO A 72 10.34 7.59 10.80
N GLU A 73 11.04 8.72 10.92
CA GLU A 73 12.30 8.95 10.21
C GLU A 73 13.33 7.84 10.45
N LYS A 74 13.47 7.40 11.71
CA LYS A 74 14.36 6.31 12.11
C LYS A 74 14.05 4.96 11.45
N GLU A 75 12.80 4.75 11.02
CA GLU A 75 12.33 3.50 10.42
C GLU A 75 12.38 3.56 8.87
N ILE A 76 12.66 4.73 8.27
CA ILE A 76 12.72 4.91 6.80
C ILE A 76 13.69 3.95 6.11
N PRO A 77 14.92 3.69 6.62
CA PRO A 77 15.85 2.77 5.97
C PRO A 77 15.27 1.36 5.84
N GLU A 78 14.67 0.86 6.91
CA GLU A 78 14.09 -0.49 6.94
C GLU A 78 12.81 -0.56 6.11
N PHE A 79 11.95 0.46 6.18
CA PHE A 79 10.79 0.59 5.31
C PHE A 79 11.18 0.52 3.83
N LYS A 80 12.23 1.23 3.42
CA LYS A 80 12.72 1.21 2.02
C LYS A 80 13.22 -0.19 1.63
N ARG A 81 13.98 -0.86 2.50
CA ARG A 81 14.47 -2.22 2.27
C ARG A 81 13.31 -3.20 2.05
N LEU A 82 12.32 -3.16 2.93
CA LEU A 82 11.12 -3.99 2.85
C LEU A 82 10.28 -3.65 1.61
N LEU A 83 10.18 -2.38 1.24
CA LEU A 83 9.41 -1.95 0.06
C LEU A 83 10.03 -2.45 -1.24
N VAL A 84 11.37 -2.46 -1.35
CA VAL A 84 12.08 -3.06 -2.49
C VAL A 84 11.80 -4.56 -2.55
N ALA A 85 11.92 -5.27 -1.42
CA ALA A 85 11.63 -6.71 -1.35
C ALA A 85 10.18 -7.03 -1.74
N TYR A 86 9.21 -6.24 -1.29
CA TYR A 86 7.79 -6.34 -1.67
C TYR A 86 7.60 -6.21 -3.19
N CYS A 87 8.25 -5.23 -3.81
CA CYS A 87 8.15 -5.00 -5.26
C CYS A 87 8.78 -6.12 -6.09
N GLU A 88 9.88 -6.73 -5.62
CA GLU A 88 10.61 -7.77 -6.35
C GLU A 88 10.04 -9.17 -6.14
N LYS A 89 9.62 -9.50 -4.91
CA LYS A 89 9.31 -10.88 -4.50
C LYS A 89 7.84 -11.13 -4.19
N GLN A 90 7.00 -10.09 -4.22
CA GLN A 90 5.57 -10.15 -3.83
C GLN A 90 5.35 -10.79 -2.44
N ILE A 91 6.29 -10.52 -1.52
CA ILE A 91 6.17 -10.94 -0.12
C ILE A 91 5.51 -9.77 0.62
N ASP A 92 4.24 -9.95 0.96
CA ASP A 92 3.40 -8.90 1.50
C ASP A 92 3.46 -8.89 3.04
N GLU A 93 3.69 -10.04 3.66
CA GLU A 93 3.51 -10.26 5.09
C GLU A 93 4.51 -9.48 5.94
N GLU A 94 5.79 -9.47 5.57
CA GLU A 94 6.86 -8.82 6.34
C GLU A 94 6.66 -7.30 6.42
N ILE A 95 6.38 -6.66 5.28
CA ILE A 95 6.17 -5.21 5.22
C ILE A 95 4.85 -4.81 5.89
N ILE A 96 3.80 -5.62 5.75
CA ILE A 96 2.52 -5.36 6.43
C ILE A 96 2.72 -5.42 7.95
N ALA A 97 3.37 -6.46 8.46
CA ALA A 97 3.65 -6.62 9.88
C ALA A 97 4.52 -5.47 10.42
N PHE A 98 5.58 -5.09 9.68
CA PHE A 98 6.42 -3.95 10.02
C PHE A 98 5.62 -2.65 10.11
N MET A 99 4.80 -2.34 9.10
CA MET A 99 4.01 -1.12 9.08
C MET A 99 2.98 -1.09 10.20
N LYS A 100 2.30 -2.22 10.49
CA LYS A 100 1.34 -2.33 11.58
C LYS A 100 1.98 -2.14 12.95
N MET A 101 3.21 -2.63 13.13
CA MET A 101 3.94 -2.55 14.39
C MET A 101 4.64 -1.19 14.62
N LYS A 102 5.21 -0.59 13.57
CA LYS A 102 6.12 0.57 13.69
C LYS A 102 5.56 1.87 13.13
N CYS A 103 4.57 1.79 12.25
CA CYS A 103 4.06 2.95 11.51
C CYS A 103 2.60 3.28 11.84
N TRP A 104 1.87 2.42 12.53
CA TRP A 104 0.48 2.67 12.90
C TRP A 104 0.37 3.44 14.21
N LYS A 105 -0.30 4.59 14.17
CA LYS A 105 -0.66 5.40 15.32
C LYS A 105 -2.18 5.43 15.48
N LYS A 106 -2.68 4.82 16.54
CA LYS A 106 -4.09 4.94 16.95
C LYS A 106 -4.37 6.37 17.43
N LEU A 107 -5.57 6.86 17.12
CA LEU A 107 -6.11 8.11 17.67
C LEU A 107 -6.87 7.83 18.97
#